data_AF-A0A538DDX9-F1
#
_entry.id   AF-A0A538DDX9-F1
#
_cell.length_a   1.000
_cell.length_b   1.000
_cell.length_c   1.000
_cell.angle_alpha   90.00
_cell.angle_beta   90.00
_cell.angle_gamma   90.00
#
_symmetry.space_group_name_H-M   'P 1'
#
loop_
_entity.id
_entity.type
_entity.pdbx_description
1 polymer ?
#
loop_
_entity_poly.entity_id
_entity_poly.type
_entity_poly.pdbx_seq_one_letter_code
_entity_poly.pdbx_strand_id
1 'polypeptide(L)'
;MADAVEKPRRHVHSKGFLAANLVVVAGFVGVLVLFAMLVSRGTSNSWSSYKPKGGDVFTKAQNMADHVAPAYKYNGEPIAVVQAQPLLYQDAVVDGIAFTRQPFRKIGSPFKQFEPSGSTIAYVFCGSAPRCGLPSSGAQDTVPMLRRETLELALYTFKYSPSVKSIVGLLPPAGNTNYAIYLRRRNFEKELSKPLDATLPQHKVLSYQRLSPVEKATVDRLTMKNTYQSQFSQGANGRTLLVLRSVGQ
;
A
#
# COMPACT_ATOMS: atom_id res chain seq x y z
N MET A 1 29.12 20.54 94.66
CA MET A 1 27.75 20.03 94.52
C MET A 1 27.32 20.36 93.10
N ALA A 2 27.09 19.31 92.30
CA ALA A 2 26.89 19.38 90.85
C ALA A 2 25.40 19.21 90.49
N ASP A 3 25.15 19.41 89.19
CA ASP A 3 23.97 19.07 88.38
C ASP A 3 22.89 20.16 88.26
N ALA A 4 22.37 20.49 87.07
CA ALA A 4 22.14 19.60 85.92
C ALA A 4 22.45 20.25 84.55
N VAL A 5 23.01 19.43 83.67
CA VAL A 5 23.20 19.68 82.23
C VAL A 5 21.89 19.43 81.48
N GLU A 6 21.41 20.42 80.74
CA GLU A 6 20.23 20.32 79.89
C GLU A 6 20.58 19.58 78.58
N LYS A 7 19.84 18.49 78.30
CA LYS A 7 20.08 17.59 77.16
C LYS A 7 19.14 17.96 76.00
N PRO A 8 19.62 18.09 74.74
CA PRO A 8 18.74 18.47 73.63
C PRO A 8 17.81 17.31 73.23
N ARG A 9 16.50 17.59 73.18
CA ARG A 9 15.47 16.67 72.66
C ARG A 9 15.69 16.43 71.16
N ARG A 10 16.12 15.22 70.80
CA ARG A 10 16.07 14.73 69.41
C ARG A 10 14.61 14.60 68.97
N HIS A 11 14.25 15.29 67.89
CA HIS A 11 12.99 15.08 67.19
C HIS A 11 12.96 13.67 66.61
N VAL A 12 12.17 12.80 67.24
CA VAL A 12 11.86 11.47 66.70
C VAL A 12 10.85 11.67 65.59
N HIS A 13 11.27 11.48 64.33
CA HIS A 13 10.34 11.41 63.20
C HIS A 13 9.33 10.30 63.47
N SER A 14 8.07 10.68 63.65
CA SER A 14 7.00 9.75 63.98
C SER A 14 6.77 8.81 62.80
N LYS A 15 6.51 7.53 63.11
CA LYS A 15 6.26 6.46 62.13
C LYS A 15 5.16 6.81 61.10
N GLY A 16 4.29 7.77 61.41
CA GLY A 16 3.27 8.30 60.50
C GLY A 16 3.83 9.05 59.29
N PHE A 17 4.97 9.73 59.41
CA PHE A 17 5.60 10.42 58.27
C PHE A 17 6.18 9.44 57.25
N LEU A 18 6.62 8.27 57.71
CA LEU A 18 7.19 7.22 56.87
C LEU A 18 6.09 6.46 56.09
N ALA A 19 4.95 6.20 56.75
CA ALA A 19 3.78 5.63 56.10
C ALA A 19 3.16 6.58 55.05
N ALA A 20 3.07 7.88 55.36
CA ALA A 20 2.57 8.88 54.43
C ALA A 20 3.43 8.99 53.16
N ASN A 21 4.76 8.99 53.30
CA ASN A 21 5.68 9.01 52.15
C ASN A 21 5.57 7.74 51.29
N LEU A 22 5.36 6.56 51.88
CA LEU A 22 5.19 5.32 51.11
C LEU A 22 3.93 5.34 50.24
N VAL A 23 2.82 5.90 50.74
CA VAL A 23 1.57 6.04 49.96
C VAL A 23 1.77 6.99 48.77
N VAL A 24 2.47 8.11 48.98
CA VAL A 24 2.77 9.07 47.91
C VAL A 24 3.68 8.46 46.84
N VAL A 25 4.72 7.72 47.24
CA VAL A 25 5.62 7.03 46.30
C VAL A 25 4.87 5.95 45.52
N ALA A 26 4.04 5.14 46.18
CA ALA A 26 3.25 4.11 45.50
C ALA A 26 2.26 4.71 44.49
N GLY A 27 1.58 5.81 44.86
CA GLY A 27 0.71 6.55 43.95
C GLY A 27 1.46 7.12 42.74
N PHE A 28 2.63 7.71 42.96
CA PHE A 28 3.45 8.27 41.90
C PHE A 28 3.98 7.19 40.93
N VAL A 29 4.45 6.05 41.47
CA VAL A 29 4.85 4.91 40.64
C VAL A 29 3.67 4.35 39.86
N GLY A 30 2.49 4.24 40.48
CA GLY A 30 1.25 3.84 39.79
C GLY A 30 0.91 4.75 38.61
N VAL A 31 0.97 6.08 38.82
CA VAL A 31 0.75 7.08 37.76
C VAL A 31 1.83 6.97 36.67
N LEU A 32 3.10 6.80 37.02
CA LEU A 32 4.19 6.63 36.05
C LEU A 32 4.03 5.35 35.21
N VAL A 33 3.61 4.24 35.82
CA VAL A 33 3.34 2.99 35.10
C VAL A 33 2.13 3.16 34.18
N LEU A 34 1.06 3.81 34.64
CA LEU A 34 -0.13 4.06 33.83
C LEU A 34 0.19 5.01 32.66
N PHE A 35 0.99 6.04 32.92
CA PHE A 35 1.50 6.97 31.91
C PHE A 35 2.41 6.26 30.91
N ALA A 36 3.34 5.41 31.36
CA ALA A 36 4.17 4.61 30.48
C ALA A 36 3.34 3.64 29.63
N MET A 37 2.29 3.03 30.19
CA MET A 37 1.36 2.19 29.44
C MET A 37 0.52 3.00 28.43
N LEU A 38 0.11 4.22 28.76
CA LEU A 38 -0.63 5.10 27.85
C LEU A 38 0.27 5.66 26.74
N VAL A 39 1.50 6.07 27.06
CA VAL A 39 2.52 6.48 26.07
C VAL A 39 2.92 5.29 25.18
N SER A 40 3.00 4.08 25.74
CA SER A 40 3.28 2.88 24.93
C SER A 40 2.07 2.41 24.11
N ARG A 41 0.84 2.80 24.48
CA ARG A 41 -0.39 2.57 23.69
C ARG A 41 -0.62 3.64 22.63
N GLY A 42 -0.08 4.84 22.82
CA GLY A 42 -0.03 5.89 21.81
C GLY A 42 1.15 5.66 20.88
N THR A 43 0.89 5.23 19.64
CA THR A 43 1.85 5.07 18.54
C THR A 43 2.69 3.78 18.53
N SER A 44 2.05 2.63 18.29
CA SER A 44 2.73 1.69 17.39
C SER A 44 2.83 2.38 16.03
N ASN A 45 4.00 2.92 15.74
CA ASN A 45 4.36 3.67 14.54
C ASN A 45 4.44 2.73 13.31
N SER A 46 3.53 1.74 13.23
CA SER A 46 3.48 0.76 12.16
C SER A 46 2.91 1.40 10.91
N TRP A 47 3.63 1.26 9.80
CA TRP A 47 3.21 1.81 8.50
C TRP A 47 1.81 1.31 8.07
N SER A 48 1.43 0.09 8.41
CA SER A 48 0.09 -0.46 8.21
C SER A 48 -0.25 -1.47 9.32
N SER A 49 -1.55 -1.70 9.54
CA SER A 49 -2.06 -2.72 10.47
C SER A 49 -1.79 -4.16 10.00
N TYR A 50 -1.62 -4.36 8.70
CA TYR A 50 -1.24 -5.63 8.09
C TYR A 50 0.23 -5.64 7.65
N LYS A 51 0.89 -6.80 7.75
CA LYS A 51 2.22 -7.05 7.21
C LYS A 51 2.25 -8.42 6.52
N PRO A 52 2.71 -8.52 5.26
CA PRO A 52 2.75 -9.79 4.55
C PRO A 52 3.78 -10.74 5.16
N LYS A 53 3.47 -12.04 5.11
CA LYS A 53 4.35 -13.14 5.52
C LYS A 53 5.07 -13.71 4.29
N GLY A 54 6.05 -14.60 4.52
CA GLY A 54 6.82 -15.28 3.47
C GLY A 54 8.26 -14.77 3.32
N GLY A 55 9.13 -15.63 2.81
CA GLY A 55 10.56 -15.33 2.61
C GLY A 55 10.84 -14.65 1.26
N ASP A 56 10.27 -15.18 0.19
CA ASP A 56 10.46 -14.68 -1.17
C ASP A 56 9.49 -13.56 -1.54
N VAL A 57 9.84 -12.83 -2.61
CA VAL A 57 9.13 -11.63 -3.08
C VAL A 57 7.73 -11.96 -3.60
N PHE A 58 7.54 -13.09 -4.30
CA PHE A 58 6.27 -13.43 -4.93
C PHE A 58 5.28 -14.00 -3.93
N THR A 59 5.72 -14.80 -2.97
CA THR A 59 4.88 -15.25 -1.85
C THR A 59 4.41 -14.06 -1.03
N LYS A 60 5.28 -13.09 -0.73
CA LYS A 60 4.85 -11.84 -0.08
C LYS A 60 3.82 -11.10 -0.93
N ALA A 61 4.08 -10.95 -2.23
CA ALA A 61 3.19 -10.25 -3.14
C ALA A 61 1.82 -10.90 -3.25
N GLN A 62 1.75 -12.24 -3.29
CA GLN A 62 0.49 -12.97 -3.28
C GLN A 62 -0.25 -12.79 -1.94
N ASN A 63 0.45 -12.87 -0.79
CA ASN A 63 -0.16 -12.58 0.51
C ASN A 63 -0.77 -11.16 0.56
N MET A 64 -0.12 -10.17 -0.07
CA MET A 64 -0.68 -8.82 -0.18
C MET A 64 -1.94 -8.80 -1.06
N ALA A 65 -1.94 -9.51 -2.19
CA ALA A 65 -3.11 -9.66 -3.05
C ALA A 65 -4.30 -10.30 -2.30
N ASP A 66 -4.04 -11.41 -1.60
CA ASP A 66 -5.05 -12.14 -0.82
C ASP A 66 -5.61 -11.29 0.34
N HIS A 67 -4.80 -10.37 0.88
CA HIS A 67 -5.23 -9.44 1.91
C HIS A 67 -6.08 -8.28 1.36
N VAL A 68 -5.65 -7.68 0.25
CA VAL A 68 -6.23 -6.43 -0.28
C VAL A 68 -7.48 -6.69 -1.11
N ALA A 69 -7.45 -7.67 -2.03
CA ALA A 69 -8.51 -7.87 -3.02
C ALA A 69 -9.92 -8.10 -2.42
N PRO A 70 -10.09 -8.86 -1.31
CA PRO A 70 -11.42 -9.10 -0.74
C PRO A 70 -12.17 -7.84 -0.29
N ALA A 71 -11.45 -6.75 -0.01
CA ALA A 71 -12.06 -5.48 0.38
C ALA A 71 -12.75 -4.78 -0.80
N TYR A 72 -12.39 -5.08 -2.05
CA TYR A 72 -12.84 -4.35 -3.24
C TYR A 72 -14.04 -5.05 -3.87
N LYS A 73 -15.22 -4.44 -3.71
CA LYS A 73 -16.48 -5.07 -4.10
C LYS A 73 -17.33 -4.21 -5.02
N TYR A 74 -18.02 -4.88 -5.94
CA TYR A 74 -19.08 -4.33 -6.77
C TYR A 74 -20.35 -5.17 -6.55
N ASN A 75 -21.44 -4.50 -6.15
CA ASN A 75 -22.72 -5.16 -5.81
C ASN A 75 -22.59 -6.31 -4.79
N GLY A 76 -21.65 -6.19 -3.84
CA GLY A 76 -21.44 -7.20 -2.77
C GLY A 76 -20.45 -8.31 -3.12
N GLU A 77 -20.06 -8.42 -4.38
CA GLU A 77 -19.11 -9.41 -4.89
C GLU A 77 -17.72 -8.82 -5.13
N PRO A 78 -16.62 -9.58 -4.99
CA PRO A 78 -15.29 -9.13 -5.38
C PRO A 78 -15.25 -8.67 -6.85
N ILE A 79 -14.58 -7.54 -7.11
CA ILE A 79 -14.45 -7.03 -8.48
C ILE A 79 -13.59 -7.96 -9.34
N ALA A 80 -12.51 -8.47 -8.75
CA ALA A 80 -11.57 -9.39 -9.39
C ALA A 80 -10.86 -10.24 -8.33
N VAL A 81 -10.37 -11.41 -8.76
CA VAL A 81 -9.29 -12.11 -8.06
C VAL A 81 -7.95 -11.59 -8.56
N VAL A 82 -6.93 -11.58 -7.70
CA VAL A 82 -5.62 -11.01 -8.02
C VAL A 82 -4.52 -12.03 -7.81
N GLN A 83 -3.70 -12.23 -8.84
CA GLN A 83 -2.55 -13.11 -8.80
C GLN A 83 -1.26 -12.30 -8.95
N ALA A 84 -0.32 -12.48 -8.02
CA ALA A 84 1.02 -11.93 -8.11
C ALA A 84 1.95 -12.90 -8.85
N GLN A 85 2.64 -12.41 -9.87
CA GLN A 85 3.58 -13.22 -10.66
C GLN A 85 4.69 -12.36 -11.29
N PRO A 86 5.76 -12.98 -11.83
CA PRO A 86 6.63 -12.30 -12.77
C PRO A 86 5.80 -11.72 -13.93
N LEU A 87 6.33 -10.71 -14.63
CA LEU A 87 5.66 -10.22 -15.81
C LEU A 87 5.80 -11.24 -16.95
N LEU A 88 4.75 -12.02 -17.18
CA LEU A 88 4.70 -13.10 -18.16
C LEU A 88 3.66 -12.83 -19.26
N TYR A 89 3.88 -13.42 -20.43
CA TYR A 89 2.90 -13.52 -21.51
C TYR A 89 3.05 -14.86 -22.22
N GLN A 90 2.00 -15.68 -22.24
CA GLN A 90 2.03 -17.05 -22.77
C GLN A 90 3.22 -17.87 -22.21
N ASP A 91 3.40 -17.82 -20.89
CA ASP A 91 4.49 -18.47 -20.14
C ASP A 91 5.92 -17.99 -20.47
N ALA A 92 6.07 -17.02 -21.39
CA ALA A 92 7.33 -16.35 -21.66
C ALA A 92 7.51 -15.14 -20.76
N VAL A 93 8.73 -14.95 -20.24
CA VAL A 93 9.09 -13.75 -19.49
C VAL A 93 9.06 -12.56 -20.44
N VAL A 94 8.34 -11.52 -20.05
CA VAL A 94 8.33 -10.24 -20.76
C VAL A 94 9.66 -9.56 -20.48
N ASP A 95 10.43 -9.25 -21.50
CA ASP A 95 11.76 -8.64 -21.43
C ASP A 95 11.75 -7.21 -20.90
N GLY A 96 10.68 -6.47 -21.18
CA GLY A 96 10.55 -5.11 -20.74
C GLY A 96 9.27 -4.43 -21.14
N ILE A 97 9.15 -3.20 -20.65
CA ILE A 97 7.96 -2.37 -20.72
C ILE A 97 8.28 -1.20 -21.63
N ALA A 98 7.55 -1.11 -22.74
CA ALA A 98 7.71 -0.08 -23.76
C ALA A 98 6.59 0.95 -23.64
N PHE A 99 6.94 2.23 -23.58
CA PHE A 99 5.96 3.33 -23.56
C PHE A 99 5.84 3.91 -24.96
N THR A 100 4.63 4.04 -25.49
CA THR A 100 4.40 4.82 -26.71
C THR A 100 3.79 6.15 -26.32
N ARG A 101 4.54 7.24 -26.49
CA ARG A 101 3.99 8.60 -26.47
C ARG A 101 3.70 9.04 -27.89
N GLN A 102 2.51 9.58 -28.14
CA GLN A 102 2.27 10.30 -29.38
C GLN A 102 3.26 11.49 -29.44
N PRO A 103 4.00 11.66 -30.54
CA PRO A 103 4.93 12.77 -30.65
C PRO A 103 4.15 14.09 -30.65
N PHE A 104 4.64 15.09 -29.89
CA PHE A 104 4.03 16.43 -29.79
C PHE A 104 3.98 17.17 -31.15
N ARG A 105 4.74 16.69 -32.14
CA ARG A 105 4.68 17.12 -33.54
C ARG A 105 4.46 15.86 -34.39
N LYS A 106 3.69 15.92 -35.47
CA LYS A 106 3.49 14.82 -36.44
C LYS A 106 4.77 14.42 -37.21
N ILE A 107 5.95 14.76 -36.69
CA ILE A 107 7.26 14.54 -37.29
C ILE A 107 8.08 13.69 -36.31
N GLY A 108 8.44 12.48 -36.72
CA GLY A 108 9.23 11.52 -35.95
C GLY A 108 8.44 10.33 -35.43
N SER A 109 9.11 9.19 -35.28
CA SER A 109 8.54 7.99 -34.68
C SER A 109 8.19 8.24 -33.20
N PRO A 110 7.12 7.64 -32.66
CA PRO A 110 6.76 7.79 -31.26
C PRO A 110 7.96 7.41 -30.36
N PHE A 111 8.23 8.25 -29.34
CA PHE A 111 9.28 7.97 -28.36
C PHE A 111 8.96 6.66 -27.66
N LYS A 112 9.85 5.67 -27.81
CA LYS A 112 9.80 4.38 -27.11
C LYS A 112 10.76 4.45 -25.93
N GLN A 113 10.25 4.81 -24.75
CA GLN A 113 11.00 4.55 -23.53
C GLN A 113 10.91 3.05 -23.23
N PHE A 114 12.01 2.43 -22.87
CA PHE A 114 12.09 1.01 -22.52
C PHE A 114 12.57 0.87 -21.08
N GLU A 115 11.87 0.08 -20.27
CA GLU A 115 12.29 -0.26 -18.90
C GLU A 115 12.36 -1.78 -18.74
N PRO A 116 13.47 -2.33 -18.23
CA PRO A 116 13.59 -3.77 -17.96
C PRO A 116 12.53 -4.23 -16.94
N SER A 117 11.97 -5.41 -17.18
CA SER A 117 10.92 -6.00 -16.32
C SER A 117 11.45 -6.72 -15.08
N GLY A 118 12.74 -7.06 -15.01
CA GLY A 118 13.29 -7.99 -13.99
C GLY A 118 13.17 -7.56 -12.52
N SER A 119 12.78 -6.30 -12.25
CA SER A 119 12.44 -5.80 -10.91
C SER A 119 10.98 -5.33 -10.80
N THR A 120 10.12 -5.89 -11.65
CA THR A 120 8.69 -5.62 -11.74
C THR A 120 7.88 -6.82 -11.30
N ILE A 121 6.90 -6.60 -10.43
CA ILE A 121 5.85 -7.58 -10.16
C ILE A 121 4.63 -7.27 -11.02
N ALA A 122 4.04 -8.30 -11.61
CA ALA A 122 2.73 -8.22 -12.22
C ALA A 122 1.67 -8.67 -11.22
N TYR A 123 0.68 -7.81 -10.99
CA TYR A 123 -0.58 -8.17 -10.36
C TYR A 123 -1.61 -8.35 -11.48
N VAL A 124 -2.00 -9.60 -11.74
CA VAL A 124 -2.96 -9.94 -12.79
C VAL A 124 -4.33 -10.08 -12.15
N PHE A 125 -5.23 -9.21 -12.59
CA PHE A 125 -6.61 -9.18 -12.14
C PHE A 125 -7.45 -10.00 -13.09
N CYS A 126 -8.27 -10.90 -12.55
CA CYS A 126 -9.25 -11.66 -13.31
C CYS A 126 -10.65 -11.35 -12.76
N GLY A 127 -11.47 -10.69 -13.58
CA GLY A 127 -12.87 -10.40 -13.23
C GLY A 127 -13.77 -11.62 -13.43
N SER A 128 -15.03 -11.50 -13.01
CA SER A 128 -16.00 -12.60 -13.04
C SER A 128 -16.65 -12.85 -14.41
N ALA A 129 -16.46 -11.97 -15.39
CA ALA A 129 -17.03 -12.15 -16.72
C ALA A 129 -16.16 -13.11 -17.58
N PRO A 130 -16.70 -13.64 -18.70
CA PRO A 130 -15.94 -14.53 -19.58
C PRO A 130 -14.58 -13.95 -19.99
N ARG A 131 -13.57 -14.83 -20.12
CA ARG A 131 -12.18 -14.45 -20.43
C ARG A 131 -11.58 -13.47 -19.40
N CYS A 132 -11.88 -13.67 -18.11
CA CYS A 132 -11.42 -12.82 -17.02
C CYS A 132 -11.84 -11.35 -17.14
N GLY A 133 -12.97 -11.06 -17.81
CA GLY A 133 -13.44 -9.70 -18.07
C GLY A 133 -14.15 -9.04 -16.89
N LEU A 134 -14.38 -7.73 -16.98
CA LEU A 134 -15.31 -7.03 -16.08
C LEU A 134 -16.76 -7.33 -16.47
N PRO A 135 -17.69 -7.37 -15.50
CA PRO A 135 -19.12 -7.37 -15.81
C PRO A 135 -19.49 -6.14 -16.66
N SER A 136 -20.37 -6.34 -17.64
CA SER A 136 -20.80 -5.28 -18.57
C SER A 136 -21.54 -4.15 -17.87
N SER A 137 -22.32 -4.47 -16.84
CA SER A 137 -22.85 -3.50 -15.88
C SER A 137 -21.76 -3.14 -14.87
N GLY A 138 -21.31 -1.89 -14.88
CA GLY A 138 -20.43 -1.35 -13.84
C GLY A 138 -18.97 -1.10 -14.21
N ALA A 139 -18.55 -1.31 -15.46
CA ALA A 139 -17.18 -1.01 -15.89
C ALA A 139 -16.70 0.42 -15.53
N GLN A 140 -17.61 1.41 -15.58
CA GLN A 140 -17.34 2.81 -15.24
C GLN A 140 -17.00 3.00 -13.76
N ASP A 141 -17.57 2.17 -12.88
CA ASP A 141 -17.36 2.23 -11.44
C ASP A 141 -16.20 1.33 -10.99
N THR A 142 -15.98 0.22 -11.68
CA THR A 142 -14.97 -0.79 -11.30
C THR A 142 -13.56 -0.40 -11.70
N VAL A 143 -13.34 0.27 -12.84
CA VAL A 143 -11.98 0.70 -13.23
C VAL A 143 -11.35 1.66 -12.20
N PRO A 144 -12.05 2.72 -11.71
CA PRO A 144 -11.53 3.55 -10.62
C PRO A 144 -11.20 2.76 -9.34
N MET A 145 -12.03 1.77 -9.00
CA MET A 145 -11.78 0.89 -7.86
C MET A 145 -10.52 0.05 -8.04
N LEU A 146 -10.35 -0.56 -9.21
CA LEU A 146 -9.14 -1.34 -9.54
C LEU A 146 -7.87 -0.47 -9.58
N ARG A 147 -7.99 0.82 -9.93
CA ARG A 147 -6.89 1.78 -9.78
C ARG A 147 -6.48 1.96 -8.34
N ARG A 148 -7.45 2.16 -7.44
CA ARG A 148 -7.16 2.24 -6.00
C ARG A 148 -6.58 0.92 -5.48
N GLU A 149 -7.10 -0.22 -5.90
CA GLU A 149 -6.58 -1.55 -5.52
C GLU A 149 -5.13 -1.74 -5.94
N THR A 150 -4.83 -1.41 -7.19
CA THR A 150 -3.45 -1.46 -7.70
C THR A 150 -2.53 -0.52 -6.94
N LEU A 151 -3.01 0.67 -6.55
CA LEU A 151 -2.24 1.60 -5.74
C LEU A 151 -1.95 1.04 -4.34
N GLU A 152 -2.94 0.44 -3.68
CA GLU A 152 -2.76 -0.18 -2.37
C GLU A 152 -1.74 -1.34 -2.44
N LEU A 153 -1.87 -2.22 -3.43
CA LEU A 153 -0.91 -3.30 -3.70
C LEU A 153 0.50 -2.76 -3.97
N ALA A 154 0.62 -1.66 -4.73
CA ALA A 154 1.90 -1.02 -5.01
C ALA A 154 2.55 -0.48 -3.74
N LEU A 155 1.80 0.23 -2.90
CA LEU A 155 2.31 0.77 -1.64
C LEU A 155 2.78 -0.35 -0.71
N TYR A 156 1.99 -1.42 -0.56
CA TYR A 156 2.40 -2.60 0.20
C TYR A 156 3.67 -3.25 -0.39
N THR A 157 3.71 -3.45 -1.70
CA THR A 157 4.86 -4.05 -2.39
C THR A 157 6.11 -3.24 -2.17
N PHE A 158 6.05 -1.93 -2.39
CA PHE A 158 7.18 -1.05 -2.18
C PHE A 158 7.55 -0.98 -0.69
N LYS A 159 6.61 -1.05 0.24
CA LYS A 159 6.99 -1.08 1.66
C LYS A 159 7.74 -2.35 2.05
N TYR A 160 7.26 -3.51 1.62
CA TYR A 160 7.67 -4.80 2.16
C TYR A 160 8.61 -5.64 1.27
N SER A 161 8.82 -5.21 0.02
CA SER A 161 9.71 -5.82 -0.97
C SER A 161 10.61 -4.76 -1.63
N PRO A 162 11.66 -4.27 -0.95
CA PRO A 162 12.47 -3.14 -1.42
C PRO A 162 13.26 -3.40 -2.70
N SER A 163 13.48 -4.67 -3.08
CA SER A 163 14.08 -5.05 -4.35
C SER A 163 13.18 -4.77 -5.57
N VAL A 164 11.87 -4.60 -5.35
CA VAL A 164 10.89 -4.29 -6.40
C VAL A 164 10.91 -2.80 -6.70
N LYS A 165 11.19 -2.46 -7.95
CA LYS A 165 11.29 -1.06 -8.43
C LYS A 165 10.01 -0.58 -9.09
N SER A 166 9.18 -1.49 -9.56
CA SER A 166 7.89 -1.18 -10.18
C SER A 166 6.89 -2.31 -10.04
N ILE A 167 5.61 -2.00 -10.24
CA ILE A 167 4.55 -3.00 -10.40
C ILE A 167 3.72 -2.66 -11.63
N VAL A 168 3.15 -3.69 -12.26
CA VAL A 168 2.10 -3.56 -13.28
C VAL A 168 0.84 -4.22 -12.73
N GLY A 169 -0.24 -3.46 -12.55
CA GLY A 169 -1.58 -4.03 -12.43
C GLY A 169 -2.15 -4.27 -13.83
N LEU A 170 -2.27 -5.53 -14.26
CA LEU A 170 -2.93 -5.92 -15.50
C LEU A 170 -4.41 -6.11 -15.21
N LEU A 171 -5.23 -5.16 -15.63
CA LEU A 171 -6.65 -5.13 -15.29
C LEU A 171 -7.46 -6.12 -16.13
N PRO A 172 -8.62 -6.57 -15.64
CA PRO A 172 -9.56 -7.34 -16.43
C PRO A 172 -9.97 -6.54 -17.69
N PRO A 173 -10.17 -7.20 -18.84
CA PRO A 173 -10.65 -6.53 -20.04
C PRO A 173 -11.96 -5.77 -19.80
N ALA A 174 -12.00 -4.51 -20.21
CA ALA A 174 -13.21 -3.69 -20.25
C ALA A 174 -13.69 -3.61 -21.71
N GLY A 175 -14.58 -4.53 -22.09
CA GLY A 175 -14.91 -4.78 -23.50
C GLY A 175 -13.68 -5.28 -24.27
N ASN A 176 -13.31 -4.58 -25.34
CA ASN A 176 -12.12 -4.93 -26.15
C ASN A 176 -10.84 -4.22 -25.70
N THR A 177 -10.88 -3.49 -24.58
CA THR A 177 -9.73 -2.70 -24.11
C THR A 177 -9.09 -3.36 -22.91
N ASN A 178 -7.78 -3.61 -23.02
CA ASN A 178 -6.95 -4.04 -21.90
C ASN A 178 -6.28 -2.81 -21.29
N TYR A 179 -6.44 -2.64 -19.99
CA TYR A 179 -5.78 -1.58 -19.25
C TYR A 179 -4.67 -2.14 -18.37
N ALA A 180 -3.61 -1.37 -18.23
CA ALA A 180 -2.58 -1.62 -17.23
C ALA A 180 -2.29 -0.35 -16.44
N ILE A 181 -2.01 -0.52 -15.15
CA ILE A 181 -1.53 0.55 -14.28
C ILE A 181 -0.09 0.25 -13.93
N TYR A 182 0.81 1.12 -14.37
CA TYR A 182 2.25 0.92 -14.17
C TYR A 182 2.82 1.93 -13.17
N LEU A 183 3.15 1.45 -11.97
CA LEU A 183 3.62 2.29 -10.88
C LEU A 183 5.09 2.01 -10.58
N ARG A 184 5.87 3.08 -10.39
CA ARG A 184 7.31 3.01 -10.08
C ARG A 184 7.54 3.48 -8.66
N ARG A 185 8.29 2.70 -7.87
CA ARG A 185 8.62 3.00 -6.47
C ARG A 185 9.09 4.44 -6.25
N ARG A 186 9.99 4.93 -7.11
CA ARG A 186 10.58 6.28 -7.03
C ARG A 186 9.55 7.42 -7.01
N ASN A 187 8.33 7.16 -7.48
CA ASN A 187 7.26 8.16 -7.50
C ASN A 187 6.41 8.18 -6.21
N PHE A 188 6.66 7.27 -5.27
CA PHE A 188 5.83 7.06 -4.06
C PHE A 188 6.62 7.24 -2.75
N GLU A 189 7.81 7.84 -2.78
CA GLU A 189 8.64 7.99 -1.58
C GLU A 189 7.93 8.76 -0.46
N LYS A 190 7.16 9.80 -0.82
CA LYS A 190 6.36 10.61 0.11
C LYS A 190 5.23 9.81 0.75
N GLU A 191 4.59 8.93 -0.02
CA GLU A 191 3.52 8.05 0.47
C GLU A 191 4.10 6.92 1.36
N LEU A 192 5.31 6.44 1.06
CA LEU A 192 5.97 5.37 1.82
C LEU A 192 6.58 5.83 3.15
N SER A 193 6.82 7.14 3.31
CA SER A 193 7.40 7.74 4.53
C SER A 193 6.37 8.02 5.62
N LYS A 194 5.08 7.87 5.34
CA LYS A 194 3.96 8.07 6.29
C LYS A 194 3.12 6.80 6.41
N PRO A 195 2.35 6.63 7.49
CA PRO A 195 1.39 5.54 7.59
C PRO A 195 0.46 5.43 6.36
N LEU A 196 0.07 4.21 6.00
CA LEU A 196 -0.73 3.90 4.83
C LEU A 196 -2.08 4.63 4.86
N ASP A 197 -2.73 4.69 6.01
CA ASP A 197 -4.01 5.37 6.24
C ASP A 197 -3.95 6.89 5.97
N ALA A 198 -2.77 7.50 6.09
CA ALA A 198 -2.52 8.89 5.68
C ALA A 198 -2.42 9.08 4.16
N THR A 199 -2.50 8.01 3.37
CA THR A 199 -2.56 8.04 1.90
C THR A 199 -3.84 7.40 1.39
N LEU A 200 -4.17 6.20 1.88
CA LEU A 200 -5.35 5.42 1.54
C LEU A 200 -6.03 4.98 2.83
N PRO A 201 -7.18 5.56 3.18
CA PRO A 201 -7.97 5.12 4.33
C PRO A 201 -8.25 3.61 4.27
N GLN A 202 -8.15 2.92 5.40
CA GLN A 202 -8.45 1.49 5.44
C GLN A 202 -9.96 1.26 5.37
N HIS A 203 -10.38 0.32 4.52
CA HIS A 203 -11.78 -0.08 4.38
C HIS A 203 -11.89 -1.59 4.53
N LYS A 204 -12.84 -2.06 5.35
CA LYS A 204 -13.16 -3.50 5.43
C LYS A 204 -13.88 -3.99 4.17
N VAL A 205 -14.77 -3.15 3.64
CA VAL A 205 -15.48 -3.36 2.37
C VAL A 205 -15.64 -2.00 1.71
N LEU A 206 -15.14 -1.90 0.48
CA LEU A 206 -15.14 -0.71 -0.33
C LEU A 206 -15.95 -0.94 -1.60
N SER A 207 -16.80 0.04 -1.91
CA SER A 207 -17.49 0.18 -3.19
C SER A 207 -17.29 1.59 -3.71
N TYR A 208 -17.49 1.80 -5.01
CA TYR A 208 -17.24 3.10 -5.64
C TYR A 208 -18.04 4.25 -5.03
N GLN A 209 -19.26 3.97 -4.57
CA GLN A 209 -20.14 4.94 -3.91
C GLN A 209 -19.63 5.36 -2.51
N ARG A 210 -18.86 4.49 -1.84
CA ARG A 210 -18.31 4.74 -0.50
C ARG A 210 -16.98 5.50 -0.52
N LEU A 211 -16.40 5.70 -1.70
CA LEU A 211 -15.18 6.48 -1.85
C LEU A 211 -15.45 7.97 -1.63
N SER A 212 -14.80 8.55 -0.63
CA SER A 212 -14.88 9.99 -0.37
C SER A 212 -14.28 10.80 -1.54
N PRO A 213 -14.72 12.05 -1.77
CA PRO A 213 -14.15 12.89 -2.83
C PRO A 213 -12.64 13.10 -2.70
N VAL A 214 -12.13 13.24 -1.46
CA VAL A 214 -10.70 13.42 -1.18
C VAL A 214 -9.90 12.18 -1.55
N GLU A 215 -10.44 11.01 -1.23
CA GLU A 215 -9.81 9.74 -1.58
C GLU A 215 -9.80 9.51 -3.09
N LYS A 216 -10.91 9.80 -3.80
CA LYS A 216 -10.97 9.76 -5.26
C LYS A 216 -9.90 10.65 -5.89
N ALA A 217 -9.81 11.91 -5.46
CA ALA A 217 -8.81 12.85 -5.95
C ALA A 217 -7.36 12.36 -5.67
N THR A 218 -7.13 11.71 -4.53
CA THR A 218 -5.83 11.14 -4.18
C THR A 218 -5.46 9.98 -5.09
N VAL A 219 -6.38 9.02 -5.29
CA VAL A 219 -6.20 7.89 -6.21
C VAL A 219 -5.95 8.40 -7.62
N ASP A 220 -6.75 9.35 -8.10
CA ASP A 220 -6.63 9.89 -9.44
C ASP A 220 -5.29 10.59 -9.66
N ARG A 221 -4.87 11.45 -8.71
CA ARG A 221 -3.56 12.12 -8.73
C ARG A 221 -2.40 11.12 -8.85
N LEU A 222 -2.49 9.99 -8.15
CA LEU A 222 -1.41 9.00 -8.07
C LEU A 222 -1.42 7.99 -9.22
N THR A 223 -2.58 7.72 -9.84
CA THR A 223 -2.74 6.60 -10.77
C THR A 223 -3.14 7.01 -12.19
N MET A 224 -3.83 8.14 -12.42
CA MET A 224 -4.37 8.48 -13.75
C MET A 224 -3.29 8.58 -14.82
N LYS A 225 -2.21 9.33 -14.55
CA LYS A 225 -1.07 9.48 -15.49
C LYS A 225 -0.26 8.19 -15.69
N ASN A 226 -0.57 7.17 -14.88
CA ASN A 226 0.09 5.87 -14.89
C ASN A 226 -0.88 4.76 -15.33
N THR A 227 -2.06 5.12 -15.84
CA THR A 227 -3.03 4.19 -16.43
C THR A 227 -2.86 4.22 -17.95
N TYR A 228 -2.71 3.05 -18.55
CA TYR A 228 -2.37 2.87 -19.95
C TYR A 228 -3.31 1.86 -20.59
N GLN A 229 -3.54 1.99 -21.90
CA GLN A 229 -3.92 0.82 -22.69
C GLN A 229 -2.70 -0.08 -22.85
N SER A 230 -2.88 -1.38 -22.64
CA SER A 230 -1.80 -2.35 -22.67
C SER A 230 -1.97 -3.37 -23.78
N GLN A 231 -0.86 -3.71 -24.43
CA GLN A 231 -0.81 -4.79 -25.42
C GLN A 231 0.54 -5.51 -25.30
N PHE A 232 0.52 -6.84 -25.36
CA PHE A 232 1.75 -7.61 -25.52
C PHE A 232 2.16 -7.66 -26.99
N SER A 233 3.46 -7.56 -27.26
CA SER A 233 4.02 -7.62 -28.61
C SER A 233 5.31 -8.43 -28.57
N GLN A 234 5.48 -9.34 -29.52
CA GLN A 234 6.73 -10.05 -29.74
C GLN A 234 7.51 -9.35 -30.86
N GLY A 235 8.78 -9.04 -30.59
CA GLY A 235 9.69 -8.45 -31.56
C GLY A 235 10.29 -9.49 -32.52
N ALA A 236 10.84 -9.03 -33.64
CA ALA A 236 11.53 -9.90 -34.60
C ALA A 236 12.75 -10.64 -34.01
N ASN A 237 13.27 -10.17 -32.89
CA ASN A 237 14.33 -10.81 -32.11
C ASN A 237 13.81 -11.84 -31.08
N GLY A 238 12.52 -12.20 -31.13
CA GLY A 238 11.88 -13.14 -30.19
C GLY A 238 11.60 -12.57 -28.81
N ARG A 239 11.96 -11.30 -28.53
CA ARG A 239 11.73 -10.67 -27.24
C ARG A 239 10.27 -10.29 -27.05
N THR A 240 9.74 -10.51 -25.86
CA THR A 240 8.35 -10.18 -25.53
C THR A 240 8.28 -8.86 -24.78
N LEU A 241 7.44 -7.95 -25.25
CA LEU A 241 7.31 -6.59 -24.70
C LEU A 241 5.88 -6.36 -24.21
N LEU A 242 5.75 -5.70 -23.06
CA LEU A 242 4.50 -5.04 -22.65
C LEU A 242 4.51 -3.61 -23.20
N VAL A 243 3.64 -3.33 -24.17
CA VAL A 243 3.48 -2.00 -24.76
C VAL A 243 2.38 -1.24 -24.02
N LEU A 244 2.73 -0.09 -23.47
CA LEU A 244 1.85 0.81 -22.74
C LEU A 244 1.60 2.08 -23.56
N ARG A 245 0.34 2.33 -23.89
CA ARG A 245 -0.11 3.54 -24.60
C ARG A 245 -0.87 4.44 -23.64
N SER A 246 -0.54 5.73 -23.64
CA SER A 246 -1.30 6.68 -22.83
C SER A 246 -2.76 6.67 -23.26
N VAL A 247 -3.67 6.56 -22.30
CA VAL A 247 -5.05 6.98 -22.51
C VAL A 247 -5.00 8.51 -22.60
N GLY A 248 -5.48 9.11 -23.69
CA GLY A 248 -5.43 10.57 -23.87
C GLY A 248 -6.04 11.28 -22.66
N GLN A 249 -5.39 12.36 -22.21
CA GLN A 249 -5.97 13.30 -21.25
C GLN A 249 -6.63 14.44 -22.02
#